data_AF-A0A355FN98-F1
#
_entry.id   AF-A0A355FN98-F1
#
_cell.length_a   1.000
_cell.length_b   1.000
_cell.length_c   1.000
_cell.angle_alpha   90.00
_cell.angle_beta   90.00
_cell.angle_gamma   90.00
#
_symmetry.space_group_name_H-M   'P 1'
#
loop_
_entity.id
_entity.type
_entity.pdbx_description
1 polymer ?
#
loop_
_entity_poly.entity_id
_entity_poly.type
_entity_poly.pdbx_seq_one_letter_code
_entity_poly.pdbx_strand_id
1 'polypeptide(L)' 'DQKRLTTYLDQEVKVNGKAYRFPLVTPEQATEKADLILVAVKGHHLDETIEQLRPFVGRETIILSLL' A
#
# COMPACT_ATOMS: atom_id res chain seq x y z
N ASP A 1 -0.19 -12.21 -9.11
CA ASP A 1 -0.83 -10.88 -9.09
C ASP A 1 -0.79 -10.05 -10.38
N GLN A 2 -0.36 -10.58 -11.54
CA GLN A 2 -0.27 -9.78 -12.79
C GLN A 2 -1.59 -9.08 -13.19
N LYS A 3 -2.72 -9.79 -13.08
CA LYS A 3 -4.04 -9.25 -13.43
C LYS A 3 -4.47 -8.09 -12.52
N ARG A 4 -4.16 -8.18 -11.22
CA ARG A 4 -4.45 -7.10 -10.26
C ARG A 4 -3.56 -5.89 -10.51
N LEU A 5 -2.28 -6.12 -10.81
CA LEU A 5 -1.33 -5.07 -11.20
C LEU A 5 -1.84 -4.28 -12.41
N THR A 6 -2.24 -4.96 -13.49
CA THR A 6 -2.80 -4.31 -14.68
C THR A 6 -4.06 -3.53 -14.35
N THR A 7 -4.96 -4.06 -13.51
CA THR A 7 -6.14 -3.33 -13.05
C THR A 7 -5.77 -2.05 -12.30
N TYR A 8 -4.79 -2.07 -11.39
CA TYR A 8 -4.39 -0.86 -10.64
C TYR A 8 -3.68 0.18 -11.50
N LEU A 9 -2.95 -0.26 -12.53
CA LEU A 9 -2.29 0.65 -13.48
C LEU A 9 -3.28 1.26 -14.50
N ASP A 10 -4.26 0.47 -14.95
CA ASP A 10 -5.18 0.88 -16.01
C ASP A 10 -6.49 1.50 -15.50
N GLN A 11 -6.89 1.26 -14.24
CA GLN A 11 -8.18 1.72 -13.71
C GLN A 11 -8.05 2.69 -12.53
N GLU A 12 -8.86 3.74 -12.60
CA GLU A 12 -9.02 4.71 -11.52
C GLU A 12 -9.96 4.16 -10.44
N VAL A 13 -9.58 4.33 -9.16
CA VAL A 13 -10.43 3.97 -8.02
C VAL A 13 -11.50 5.03 -7.86
N LYS A 14 -12.77 4.66 -7.91
CA LYS A 14 -13.89 5.60 -7.70
C LYS A 14 -14.36 5.57 -6.26
N VAL A 15 -14.31 6.72 -5.59
CA VAL A 15 -14.87 6.93 -4.25
C VAL A 15 -15.98 7.98 -4.37
N ASN A 16 -17.22 7.60 -4.06
CA ASN A 16 -18.41 8.44 -4.17
C ASN A 16 -18.55 9.11 -5.55
N GLY A 17 -18.33 8.35 -6.62
CA GLY A 17 -18.42 8.83 -8.00
C GLY A 17 -17.21 9.64 -8.50
N LYS A 18 -16.30 10.04 -7.61
CA LYS A 18 -15.05 10.74 -7.97
C LYS A 18 -13.91 9.74 -8.17
N ALA A 19 -13.18 9.89 -9.27
CA ALA A 19 -12.03 9.06 -9.59
C ALA A 19 -10.76 9.54 -8.86
N TYR A 20 -9.98 8.59 -8.38
CA TYR A 20 -8.70 8.77 -7.71
C TYR A 20 -7.67 7.81 -8.32
N ARG A 21 -6.44 8.31 -8.47
CA ARG A 21 -5.29 7.50 -8.86
C ARG A 21 -4.33 7.43 -7.69
N PHE A 22 -3.94 6.21 -7.36
CA PHE A 22 -2.94 5.94 -6.34
C PHE A 22 -1.67 5.45 -7.05
N PRO A 23 -0.50 6.04 -6.75
CA PRO A 23 0.75 5.50 -7.26
C PRO A 23 0.95 4.09 -6.70
N LEU A 24 1.28 3.16 -7.59
CA LEU A 24 1.69 1.83 -7.18
C LEU A 24 3.21 1.80 -7.08
N VAL A 25 3.70 1.41 -5.91
CA VAL A 25 5.11 1.29 -5.60
C VAL A 25 5.41 -0.12 -5.12
N THR A 26 6.58 -0.65 -5.49
CA THR A 26 7.10 -1.90 -4.94
C THR A 26 8.09 -1.62 -3.81
N PRO A 27 8.38 -2.58 -2.92
CA PRO A 27 9.34 -2.41 -1.84
C PRO A 27 10.73 -1.96 -2.32
N GLU A 28 11.15 -2.37 -3.52
CA GLU A 28 12.43 -1.99 -4.14
C GLU A 28 12.46 -0.52 -4.60
N GLN A 29 11.30 0.09 -4.78
CA GLN A 29 11.15 1.49 -5.18
C GLN A 29 11.03 2.43 -3.97
N ALA A 30 11.19 1.93 -2.75
CA ALA A 30 11.13 2.72 -1.53
C ALA A 30 12.30 3.71 -1.44
N THR A 31 12.07 4.95 -1.86
CA THR A 31 13.05 6.04 -1.79
C THR A 31 12.94 6.86 -0.51
N GLU A 32 11.77 6.85 0.14
CA GLU A 32 11.47 7.65 1.34
C GLU A 32 10.74 6.82 2.41
N LYS A 33 10.77 7.33 3.64
CA LYS A 33 10.04 6.74 4.77
C LYS A 33 8.67 7.41 4.87
N ALA A 34 7.63 6.61 5.07
CA ALA A 34 6.28 7.14 5.21
C ALA A 34 6.08 7.71 6.61
N ASP A 35 5.41 8.86 6.73
CA ASP A 35 4.98 9.38 8.03
C ASP A 35 3.80 8.56 8.61
N LEU A 36 2.96 8.01 7.73
CA LEU A 36 1.78 7.21 8.08
C LEU A 36 1.61 6.02 7.13
N ILE A 37 1.41 4.83 7.69
CA ILE A 37 1.06 3.62 6.96
C ILE A 37 -0.28 3.09 7.47
N LEU A 38 -1.23 2.88 6.56
CA LEU A 38 -2.52 2.25 6.84
C LEU A 38 -2.47 0.79 6.40
N VAL A 39 -2.65 -0.14 7.34
CA VAL A 39 -2.68 -1.58 7.06
C VAL A 39 -4.12 -2.06 7.04
N ALA A 40 -4.60 -2.41 5.85
CA ALA A 40 -5.98 -2.87 5.59
C ALA A 40 -6.02 -4.24 4.89
N VAL A 41 -5.05 -5.12 5.18
CA VAL A 41 -4.97 -6.48 4.63
C VAL A 41 -5.63 -7.49 5.54
N LYS A 42 -6.36 -8.46 4.99
CA LYS A 42 -6.89 -9.59 5.78
C LYS A 42 -5.76 -10.34 6.47
N GLY A 43 -6.00 -10.88 7.67
CA GLY A 43 -4.97 -11.45 8.54
C GLY A 43 -4.04 -12.50 7.90
N HIS A 44 -4.52 -13.29 6.94
CA HIS A 44 -3.69 -14.29 6.23
C HIS A 44 -2.62 -13.69 5.31
N HIS A 45 -2.64 -12.39 5.04
CA HIS A 45 -1.59 -11.69 4.29
C HIS A 45 -0.74 -10.76 5.18
N LEU A 46 -0.99 -10.72 6.49
CA LEU A 46 -0.35 -9.74 7.37
C LEU A 46 1.17 -9.94 7.45
N ASP A 47 1.63 -11.18 7.64
CA ASP A 47 3.06 -11.48 7.76
C ASP A 47 3.84 -11.07 6.50
N GLU A 48 3.32 -11.39 5.32
CA GLU A 48 3.91 -10.97 4.05
C GLU A 48 3.89 -9.44 3.89
N THR A 49 2.79 -8.80 4.30
CA THR A 49 2.64 -7.34 4.21
C THR A 49 3.65 -6.62 5.10
N ILE A 50 3.93 -7.14 6.30
CA ILE A 50 4.93 -6.55 7.20
C ILE A 50 6.31 -6.50 6.54
N GLU A 51 6.73 -7.58 5.87
CA GLU A 51 8.02 -7.60 5.17
C GLU A 51 8.04 -6.65 3.97
N GLN A 52 6.93 -6.56 3.22
CA GLN A 52 6.81 -5.63 2.09
C GLN A 52 6.84 -4.15 2.54
N LEU A 53 6.31 -3.84 3.72
CA LEU A 53 6.27 -2.47 4.25
C LEU A 53 7.60 -2.03 4.85
N ARG A 54 8.45 -2.98 5.28
CA ARG A 54 9.70 -2.71 6.00
C ARG A 54 10.60 -1.65 5.35
N PRO A 55 10.77 -1.59 4.01
CA PRO A 55 11.57 -0.54 3.37
C PRO A 55 10.98 0.88 3.51
N PHE A 56 9.67 1.01 3.74
CA PHE A 56 8.98 2.29 3.91
C PHE A 56 8.90 2.75 5.38
N VAL A 57 9.24 1.88 6.34
CA VAL A 57 9.19 2.21 7.77
C VAL A 57 10.47 2.95 8.19
N GLY A 58 10.28 4.10 8.83
CA GLY A 58 11.28 4.90 9.51
C GLY A 58 10.97 5.06 11.00
N ARG A 59 11.82 5.79 11.72
CA ARG A 59 11.71 5.98 13.17
C ARG A 59 10.42 6.70 13.57
N GLU A 60 9.94 7.61 12.75
CA GLU A 60 8.76 8.46 13.02
C GLU A 60 7.49 7.96 12.33
N THR A 61 7.57 6.83 11.62
CA THR A 61 6.43 6.24 10.92
C THR A 61 5.36 5.78 11.91
N ILE A 62 4.15 6.30 11.74
CA ILE A 62 2.96 5.80 12.44
C ILE A 62 2.37 4.65 11.61
N ILE A 63 2.15 3.51 12.25
CA ILE A 63 1.49 2.35 11.63
C ILE A 63 0.11 2.19 12.26
N LEU A 64 -0.94 2.26 11.45
CA LEU A 64 -2.33 2.07 11.89
C LEU A 64 -2.93 0.85 11.19
N SER A 65 -3.20 -0.21 11.98
CA SER A 65 -3.99 -1.35 11.53
C SER A 65 -5.48 -1.01 11.59
N LEU A 66 -6.21 -1.30 10.51
CA LEU A 66 -7.63 -1.01 10.37
C LEU A 66 -8.52 -2.26 10.50
N LEU A 67 -7.93 -3.40 10.90
CA LEU A 67 -8.55 -4.72 10.99
C LEU A 67 -8.27 -5.38 12.33
#